data_AF-A0A3Q3LV64-F1
#
_entry.id   AF-A0A3Q3LV64-F1
#
_cell.length_a   1.000
_cell.length_b   1.000
_cell.length_c   1.000
_cell.angle_alpha   90.00
_cell.angle_beta   90.00
_cell.angle_gamma   90.00
#
_symmetry.space_group_name_H-M   'P 1'
#
loop_
_entity.id
_entity.type
_entity.pdbx_description
1 polymer ?
#
loop_
_entity_poly.entity_id
_entity_poly.type
_entity_poly.pdbx_seq_one_letter_code
_entity_poly.pdbx_strand_id
1 'polypeptide(L)' 'LGSPKRYQCPDCGKSFRVSTALVCHRRIHTKEKPFSCQQCDKHFSSRSNLRHHMKVHWRGPLLSRGTASSFSTVHSRPF' A
#
# COMPACT_ATOMS: atom_id res chain seq x y z
N LEU A 1 -33.89 5.28 -6.35
CA LEU A 1 -32.54 4.80 -6.73
C LEU A 1 -31.51 5.58 -5.91
N GLY A 2 -30.95 4.96 -4.86
CA GLY A 2 -30.00 5.63 -3.97
C GLY A 2 -28.60 5.67 -4.58
N SER A 3 -27.96 6.84 -4.56
CA SER A 3 -26.57 7.02 -4.96
C SER A 3 -25.67 6.03 -4.19
N PRO A 4 -24.75 5.30 -4.84
CA PRO A 4 -23.85 4.41 -4.14
C PRO A 4 -23.01 5.23 -3.16
N LYS A 5 -23.02 4.85 -1.87
CA LYS A 5 -22.23 5.50 -0.83
C LYS A 5 -20.75 5.48 -1.23
N ARG A 6 -20.20 6.66 -1.50
CA ARG A 6 -18.78 6.82 -1.86
C ARG A 6 -17.97 7.15 -0.62
N TYR A 7 -16.70 6.76 -0.65
CA TYR A 7 -15.73 7.06 0.39
C TYR A 7 -14.99 8.34 0.02
N GLN A 8 -15.21 9.42 0.78
CA GLN A 8 -14.61 10.72 0.50
C GLN A 8 -13.33 10.92 1.30
N CYS A 9 -12.31 11.50 0.66
CA CYS A 9 -11.09 11.93 1.31
C CYS A 9 -11.34 13.23 2.09
N PRO A 10 -11.07 13.27 3.41
CA PRO A 10 -11.26 14.48 4.20
C PRO A 10 -10.25 15.59 3.82
N ASP A 11 -9.06 15.22 3.34
CA ASP A 11 -7.99 16.17 3.05
C ASP A 11 -8.17 16.93 1.72
N CYS A 12 -8.87 16.34 0.74
CA CYS A 12 -9.02 16.93 -0.60
C CYS A 12 -10.39 16.72 -1.26
N GLY A 13 -11.35 16.13 -0.56
CA GLY A 13 -12.72 15.93 -1.06
C GLY A 13 -12.88 14.86 -2.16
N LYS A 14 -11.81 14.20 -2.60
CA LYS A 14 -11.87 13.16 -3.64
C LYS A 14 -12.69 11.96 -3.19
N SER A 15 -13.56 11.47 -4.07
CA SER A 15 -14.48 10.36 -3.78
C SER A 15 -14.07 9.05 -4.46
N PHE A 16 -14.09 7.96 -3.71
CA PHE A 16 -13.72 6.62 -4.15
C PHE A 16 -14.90 5.65 -4.01
N ARG A 17 -14.96 4.65 -4.89
CA ARG A 17 -16.00 3.61 -4.84
C ARG A 17 -15.77 2.59 -3.72
N VAL A 18 -14.53 2.44 -3.26
CA VAL A 18 -14.13 1.45 -2.24
C VAL A 18 -13.25 2.10 -1.17
N SER A 19 -13.39 1.65 0.08
CA SER A 19 -12.66 2.19 1.23
C SER A 19 -11.14 1.96 1.12
N THR A 20 -10.72 0.82 0.56
CA THR A 20 -9.30 0.50 0.35
C THR A 20 -8.60 1.48 -0.60
N ALA A 21 -9.32 1.97 -1.60
CA ALA A 21 -8.82 3.00 -2.52
C ALA A 21 -8.67 4.35 -1.79
N LEU A 22 -9.63 4.71 -0.94
CA LEU A 22 -9.52 5.90 -0.09
C LEU A 22 -8.30 5.80 0.86
N VAL A 23 -8.10 4.65 1.52
CA VAL A 23 -6.96 4.46 2.44
C VAL A 23 -5.63 4.54 1.70
N CYS A 24 -5.51 3.88 0.53
CA CYS A 24 -4.31 4.00 -0.30
C CYS A 24 -4.08 5.44 -0.78
N HIS A 25 -5.16 6.14 -1.14
CA HIS A 25 -5.09 7.53 -1.55
C HIS A 25 -4.61 8.43 -0.41
N ARG A 26 -5.12 8.26 0.82
CA ARG A 26 -4.73 9.10 1.96
C ARG A 26 -3.22 9.07 2.26
N ARG A 27 -2.53 7.98 1.90
CA ARG A 27 -1.06 7.88 2.01
C ARG A 27 -0.29 8.91 1.19
N ILE A 28 -0.91 9.53 0.17
CA ILE A 28 -0.26 10.63 -0.56
C ILE A 28 -0.19 11.91 0.29
N HIS A 29 -1.15 12.11 1.19
CA HIS A 29 -1.21 13.26 2.09
C HIS A 29 -0.24 13.07 3.26
N THR A 30 -0.21 11.86 3.84
CA THR A 30 0.71 11.53 4.95
C THR A 30 2.15 11.28 4.48
N LYS A 31 2.39 11.17 3.16
CA LYS A 31 3.66 10.75 2.55
C LYS A 31 4.17 9.39 3.05
N GLU A 32 3.32 8.60 3.71
CA GLU A 32 3.68 7.28 4.20
C GLU A 32 3.85 6.30 3.05
N LYS A 33 4.97 5.58 3.08
CA LYS A 33 5.32 4.58 2.07
C LYS A 33 5.64 3.26 2.76
N PRO A 34 4.62 2.54 3.23
CA PRO A 34 4.80 1.33 4.05
C PRO A 34 5.37 0.15 3.27
N PHE A 35 5.46 0.22 1.94
CA PHE A 35 5.99 -0.86 1.12
C PHE A 35 7.39 -0.53 0.65
N SER A 36 8.40 -1.11 1.30
CA SER A 36 9.79 -1.04 0.85
C SER A 36 10.09 -2.09 -0.21
N CYS A 37 10.96 -1.75 -1.15
CA CYS A 37 11.63 -2.71 -2.00
C CYS A 37 12.73 -3.41 -1.18
N GLN A 38 12.88 -4.73 -1.36
CA GLN A 38 13.92 -5.51 -0.67
C GLN A 38 15.26 -5.49 -1.42
N GLN A 39 15.26 -5.02 -2.67
CA GLN A 39 16.45 -4.95 -3.53
C GLN A 39 17.02 -3.54 -3.66
N CYS A 40 16.31 -2.51 -3.20
CA CYS A 40 16.79 -1.13 -3.12
C CYS A 40 15.98 -0.31 -2.10
N ASP A 41 16.46 0.87 -1.72
CA ASP A 41 15.82 1.73 -0.71
C ASP A 41 14.57 2.49 -1.22
N LYS A 42 13.93 2.02 -2.29
CA LYS A 42 12.70 2.64 -2.80
C LYS A 42 11.49 2.19 -1.99
N HIS A 43 10.69 3.17 -1.60
CA HIS A 43 9.45 2.97 -0.85
C HIS A 43 8.24 3.39 -1.68
N PHE A 44 7.13 2.66 -1.53
CA PHE A 44 5.89 2.82 -2.28
C PHE A 44 4.68 2.94 -1.35
N SER A 45 3.67 3.70 -1.78
CA SER A 45 2.40 3.90 -1.05
C SER A 45 1.40 2.76 -1.26
N SER A 46 1.57 1.93 -2.30
CA SER A 46 0.69 0.81 -2.66
C SER A 46 1.48 -0.47 -3.01
N ARG A 47 0.89 -1.64 -2.75
CA ARG A 47 1.47 -2.95 -3.15
C ARG A 47 1.57 -3.10 -4.66
N SER A 48 0.59 -2.60 -5.41
CA SER A 48 0.56 -2.68 -6.86
C SER A 48 1.75 -1.93 -7.48
N ASN A 49 2.09 -0.78 -6.94
CA ASN A 49 3.24 0.01 -7.40
C ASN A 49 4.57 -0.69 -7.08
N LEU A 50 4.72 -1.25 -5.88
CA LEU A 50 5.90 -2.08 -5.54
C LEU A 50 6.03 -3.27 -6.50
N ARG A 51 4.95 -4.02 -6.75
CA ARG A 51 4.96 -5.17 -7.67
C ARG A 51 5.36 -4.77 -9.09
N HIS A 52 4.87 -3.62 -9.58
CA HIS A 52 5.29 -3.11 -10.87
C HIS A 52 6.78 -2.74 -10.86
N HIS A 53 7.24 -2.07 -9.80
CA HIS A 53 8.63 -1.70 -9.63
C HIS A 53 9.58 -2.91 -9.58
N MET A 54 9.18 -4.02 -8.96
CA MET A 54 10.01 -5.23 -8.90
C MET A 54 10.40 -5.76 -10.30
N LYS A 55 9.64 -5.43 -11.34
CA LYS A 55 9.99 -5.76 -12.74
C LYS A 55 11.30 -5.09 -13.20
N VAL A 56 11.65 -3.95 -12.62
CA VAL A 56 12.91 -3.24 -12.92
C VAL A 56 14.12 -4.04 -12.45
N HIS A 57 13.98 -4.77 -11.34
CA HIS A 57 15.04 -5.63 -10.83
C HIS A 57 15.04 -7.03 -11.47
N TRP A 58 13.94 -7.40 -12.12
CA TRP A 58 13.76 -8.68 -12.80
C TRP A 58 14.43 -8.67 -14.18
N ARG A 59 15.73 -9.00 -14.22
CA ARG A 59 16.33 -9.68 -15.38
C ARG A 59 16.35 -11.19 -15.11
N GLY A 60 15.20 -11.88 -15.15
CA GLY A 60 15.11 -13.36 -15.12
C GLY A 60 14.30 -13.99 -13.96
N PRO A 61 13.90 -15.28 -14.08
CA PRO A 61 12.80 -15.88 -13.33
C PRO A 61 13.11 -16.20 -11.86
N LEU A 62 12.39 -15.55 -10.92
CA LEU A 62 12.47 -15.85 -9.48
C LEU A 62 11.74 -17.16 -9.16
N LEU A 63 12.49 -18.26 -9.12
CA LEU A 63 12.25 -19.29 -8.10
C LEU A 63 12.93 -18.83 -6.81
N SER A 64 12.16 -18.18 -5.95
CA SER A 64 12.45 -18.13 -4.51
C SER A 64 11.13 -17.96 -3.75
N ARG A 65 10.38 -19.07 -3.67
CA ARG A 65 9.49 -19.28 -2.52
C ARG A 65 10.38 -19.49 -1.30
N GLY A 66 10.03 -18.82 -0.20
CA GLY A 66 10.62 -19.03 1.12
C GLY A 66 10.87 -17.69 1.79
N THR A 67 10.25 -17.32 2.90
CA THR A 67 9.55 -18.12 3.90
C THR A 67 8.41 -17.31 4.51
N ALA A 68 7.36 -18.02 4.94
CA ALA A 68 6.48 -17.50 5.97
C ALA A 68 7.34 -17.21 7.21
N SER A 69 7.28 -15.97 7.68
CA SER A 69 7.69 -15.62 9.03
C SER A 69 6.54 -14.83 9.65
N SER A 70 5.62 -15.55 10.31
CA SER A 70 4.97 -15.05 11.52
C SER A 70 6.10 -14.80 12.54
N PHE A 71 6.17 -13.79 13.40
CA PHE A 71 5.22 -12.96 14.16
C PHE A 71 5.88 -11.55 14.26
N SER A 72 5.21 -10.43 14.54
CA SER A 72 4.52 -10.15 15.79
C SER A 72 3.56 -8.97 15.66
N THR A 73 2.36 -9.16 16.20
CA THR A 73 1.52 -8.10 16.73
C THR A 73 2.35 -7.22 17.67
N VAL A 74 2.50 -5.94 17.33
CA VAL A 74 2.67 -4.89 18.34
C VAL A 74 1.42 -4.03 18.30
N HIS A 75 0.53 -4.30 19.25
CA HIS A 75 -0.33 -3.26 19.80
C HIS A 75 0.58 -2.22 20.43
N SER A 76 0.47 -0.97 20.00
CA SER A 76 0.77 0.17 20.86
C SER A 76 -0.34 1.20 20.68
N ARG A 77 -1.18 1.25 21.71
CA ARG A 77 -2.24 2.21 21.97
C ARG A 77 -1.64 3.62 22.18
N PRO A 78 -2.45 4.68 21.99
CA PRO A 78 -1.98 6.05 22.06
C PRO A 78 -1.79 6.53 23.51
N PHE A 79 -1.01 7.61 23.66
CA PHE A 79 -1.30 8.69 24.61
C PHE A 79 -1.71 9.91 23.80
#